data_AF-A0A1G9TNV0-F1
#
_entry.id   AF-A0A1G9TNV0-F1
#
_cell.length_a   1.000
_cell.length_b   1.000
_cell.length_c   1.000
_cell.angle_alpha   90.00
_cell.angle_beta   90.00
_cell.angle_gamma   90.00
#
_symmetry.space_group_name_H-M   'P 1'
#
loop_
_entity.id
_entity.type
_entity.pdbx_description
1 polymer ?
#
loop_
_entity_poly.entity_id
_entity_poly.type
_entity_poly.pdbx_seq_one_letter_code
_entity_poly.pdbx_strand_id
1 'polypeptide(L)'
;MTSQTWRQAWVREKCGIATRLSQGNAGASYAEAVILVCAVLSALAAELWKGRRIDRARFVEMLVRLGSPTEIWATISTPLLVQYLDANSHKVEAALVRKAFGLPTSARILTGADVDKSMADVTTICPSLNAKELRRFSYASLLYQDVRSSYAHEYRPGKDADSWPATMLQNQNVSYINRISDESAEMRRLIHFHFDWLANVAIQLAMAVDDFSLELPRSNPKVWWIDGG
;
A
#
# COMPACT_ATOMS: atom_id res chain seq x y z
N MET A 1 4.21 32.29 -11.24
CA MET A 1 3.12 31.88 -10.32
C MET A 1 2.31 30.82 -11.01
N THR A 2 2.54 29.55 -10.70
CA THR A 2 1.71 28.45 -11.22
C THR A 2 0.33 28.57 -10.55
N SER A 3 -0.71 28.81 -11.34
CA SER A 3 -2.09 28.68 -10.89
C SER A 3 -2.24 27.28 -10.29
N GLN A 4 -2.41 27.20 -8.98
CA GLN A 4 -2.69 25.92 -8.32
C GLN A 4 -3.99 25.38 -8.95
N THR A 5 -3.92 24.20 -9.54
CA THR A 5 -5.07 23.56 -10.17
C THR A 5 -6.13 23.26 -9.12
N TRP A 6 -7.40 23.22 -9.54
CA TRP A 6 -8.51 22.88 -8.65
C TRP A 6 -8.31 21.50 -7.98
N ARG A 7 -7.67 20.55 -8.68
CA ARG A 7 -7.39 19.19 -8.20
C ARG A 7 -6.42 19.20 -7.02
N GLN A 8 -5.30 19.90 -7.15
CA GLN A 8 -4.34 20.06 -6.04
C GLN A 8 -4.97 20.76 -4.84
N ALA A 9 -5.76 21.80 -5.05
CA ALA A 9 -6.45 22.51 -3.97
C ALA A 9 -7.43 21.56 -3.24
N TRP A 10 -8.25 20.84 -4.00
CA TRP A 10 -9.21 19.86 -3.46
C TRP A 10 -8.51 18.74 -2.69
N VAL A 11 -7.46 18.13 -3.25
CA VAL A 11 -6.70 17.07 -2.56
C VAL A 11 -6.07 17.57 -1.27
N ARG A 12 -5.44 18.76 -1.27
CA ARG A 12 -4.85 19.34 -0.06
C ARG A 12 -5.90 19.62 1.01
N GLU A 13 -7.07 20.11 0.63
CA GLU A 13 -8.18 20.30 1.57
C GLU A 13 -8.59 18.97 2.23
N LYS A 14 -8.77 17.90 1.43
CA LYS A 14 -9.15 16.58 1.95
C LYS A 14 -8.07 15.94 2.81
N CYS A 15 -6.80 16.05 2.42
CA CYS A 15 -5.67 15.63 3.25
C CYS A 15 -5.58 16.43 4.56
N GLY A 16 -5.88 17.74 4.53
CA GLY A 16 -5.94 18.58 5.73
C GLY A 16 -7.06 18.15 6.68
N ILE A 17 -8.23 17.78 6.17
CA ILE A 17 -9.32 17.18 6.97
C ILE A 17 -8.84 15.85 7.55
N ALA A 18 -8.29 14.96 6.73
CA ALA A 18 -7.83 13.64 7.16
C ALA A 18 -6.75 13.73 8.25
N THR A 19 -5.84 14.71 8.15
CA THR A 19 -4.79 14.95 9.16
C THR A 19 -5.37 15.35 10.50
N ARG A 20 -6.42 16.18 10.50
CA ARG A 20 -7.13 16.52 11.74
C ARG A 20 -7.82 15.30 12.34
N LEU A 21 -8.41 14.44 11.51
CA LEU A 21 -9.05 13.19 11.96
C LEU A 21 -8.02 12.22 12.57
N SER A 22 -6.84 12.07 11.96
CA SER A 22 -5.78 11.19 12.49
C SER A 22 -5.23 11.67 13.84
N GLN A 23 -5.33 12.96 14.13
CA GLN A 23 -4.95 13.59 15.40
C GLN A 23 -6.03 13.50 16.50
N GLY A 24 -7.16 12.82 16.25
CA GLY A 24 -8.23 12.66 17.23
C GLY A 24 -9.33 13.71 17.17
N ASN A 25 -9.29 14.66 16.22
CA ASN A 25 -10.35 15.67 16.12
C ASN A 25 -11.67 15.01 15.74
N ALA A 26 -12.77 15.53 16.31
CA ALA A 26 -14.11 14.97 16.20
C ALA A 26 -14.23 13.50 16.67
N GLY A 27 -13.33 13.05 17.55
CA GLY A 27 -13.31 11.67 18.07
C GLY A 27 -12.91 10.63 17.03
N ALA A 28 -12.37 11.06 15.89
CA ALA A 28 -11.93 10.19 14.82
C ALA A 28 -10.54 9.60 15.10
N SER A 29 -10.13 8.65 14.26
CA SER A 29 -8.89 7.91 14.39
C SER A 29 -8.21 7.72 13.02
N TYR A 30 -7.19 6.86 12.99
CA TYR A 30 -6.56 6.40 11.75
C TYR A 30 -7.57 5.90 10.70
N ALA A 31 -8.62 5.19 11.13
CA ALA A 31 -9.61 4.60 10.24
C ALA A 31 -10.28 5.64 9.34
N GLU A 32 -10.87 6.68 9.94
CA GLU A 32 -11.57 7.74 9.23
C GLU A 32 -10.61 8.55 8.34
N ALA A 33 -9.41 8.83 8.85
CA ALA A 33 -8.38 9.55 8.11
C ALA A 33 -7.96 8.81 6.83
N VAL A 34 -7.73 7.51 6.94
CA VAL A 34 -7.29 6.68 5.82
C VAL A 34 -8.42 6.38 4.84
N ILE A 35 -9.66 6.20 5.30
CA ILE A 35 -10.83 6.14 4.41
C ILE A 35 -10.86 7.37 3.50
N LEU A 36 -10.71 8.56 4.08
CA LEU A 36 -10.77 9.81 3.32
C LEU A 36 -9.63 9.91 2.30
N VAL A 37 -8.39 9.60 2.69
CA VAL A 37 -7.24 9.62 1.77
C VAL A 37 -7.38 8.56 0.67
N CYS A 38 -7.81 7.35 1.00
CA CYS A 38 -8.04 6.30 0.00
C CYS A 38 -9.19 6.62 -0.96
N ALA A 39 -10.21 7.36 -0.50
CA ALA A 39 -11.27 7.88 -1.37
C ALA A 39 -10.71 8.91 -2.37
N VAL A 40 -9.85 9.82 -1.91
CA VAL A 40 -9.14 10.78 -2.78
C VAL A 40 -8.30 10.04 -3.83
N LEU A 41 -7.48 9.08 -3.41
CA LEU A 41 -6.67 8.27 -4.32
C LEU A 41 -7.54 7.50 -5.34
N SER A 42 -8.68 6.96 -4.89
CA SER A 42 -9.63 6.28 -5.78
C SER A 42 -10.25 7.23 -6.82
N ALA A 43 -10.54 8.47 -6.43
CA ALA A 43 -11.06 9.50 -7.34
C ALA A 43 -10.02 9.89 -8.40
N LEU A 44 -8.77 10.14 -8.00
CA LEU A 44 -7.66 10.41 -8.93
C LEU A 44 -7.47 9.27 -9.94
N ALA A 45 -7.47 8.02 -9.47
CA ALA A 45 -7.35 6.86 -10.35
C ALA A 45 -8.53 6.74 -11.33
N ALA A 46 -9.73 7.15 -10.92
CA ALA A 46 -10.93 7.12 -11.75
C ALA A 46 -10.93 8.19 -12.85
N GLU A 47 -10.29 9.34 -12.61
CA GLU A 47 -10.07 10.36 -13.63
C GLU A 47 -9.07 9.89 -14.69
N LEU A 48 -8.00 9.19 -14.26
CA LEU A 48 -7.01 8.63 -15.17
C LEU A 48 -7.59 7.54 -16.07
N TRP A 49 -8.34 6.59 -15.52
CA TRP A 49 -8.90 5.47 -16.28
C TRP A 49 -10.40 5.29 -16.00
N LYS A 50 -11.20 5.56 -17.04
CA LYS A 50 -12.65 5.37 -17.01
C LYS A 50 -13.00 3.90 -17.24
N GLY A 51 -14.01 3.43 -16.51
CA GLY A 51 -14.51 2.07 -16.63
C GLY A 51 -15.21 1.61 -15.35
N ARG A 52 -15.80 0.42 -15.42
CA ARG A 52 -16.43 -0.27 -14.29
C ARG A 52 -15.65 -1.55 -14.01
N ARG A 53 -15.64 -2.00 -12.75
CA ARG A 53 -14.98 -3.25 -12.31
C ARG A 53 -13.47 -3.28 -12.56
N ILE A 54 -12.82 -2.11 -12.66
CA ILE A 54 -11.38 -1.96 -12.82
C ILE A 54 -10.74 -1.16 -11.67
N ASP A 55 -11.48 -0.94 -10.58
CA ASP A 55 -11.07 -0.09 -9.45
C ASP A 55 -9.71 -0.48 -8.87
N ARG A 56 -9.49 -1.78 -8.63
CA ARG A 56 -8.22 -2.31 -8.14
C ARG A 56 -7.09 -2.06 -9.12
N ALA A 57 -7.32 -2.36 -10.40
CA ALA A 57 -6.32 -2.26 -11.44
C ALA A 57 -5.87 -0.79 -11.60
N ARG A 58 -6.80 0.15 -11.77
CA ARG A 58 -6.47 1.57 -11.92
C ARG A 58 -5.84 2.20 -10.68
N PHE A 59 -6.29 1.80 -9.49
CA PHE A 59 -5.72 2.30 -8.24
C PHE A 59 -4.25 1.90 -8.10
N VAL A 60 -3.96 0.62 -8.29
CA VAL A 60 -2.58 0.11 -8.23
C VAL A 60 -1.74 0.68 -9.37
N GLU A 61 -2.28 0.73 -10.59
CA GLU A 61 -1.58 1.30 -11.76
C GLU A 61 -1.18 2.75 -11.52
N MET A 62 -2.07 3.57 -10.95
CA MET A 62 -1.79 4.97 -10.63
C MET A 62 -0.62 5.08 -9.65
N LEU A 63 -0.68 4.32 -8.54
CA LEU A 63 0.37 4.35 -7.53
C LEU A 63 1.71 3.92 -8.12
N VAL A 64 1.73 2.81 -8.85
CA VAL A 64 2.97 2.28 -9.43
C VAL A 64 3.53 3.20 -10.52
N ARG A 65 2.70 3.81 -11.38
CA ARG A 65 3.22 4.63 -12.49
C ARG A 65 3.52 6.07 -12.14
N LEU A 66 2.73 6.66 -11.25
CA LEU A 66 2.78 8.10 -10.95
C LEU A 66 3.25 8.39 -9.53
N GLY A 67 3.26 7.39 -8.65
CA GLY A 67 3.77 7.56 -7.30
C GLY A 67 5.27 7.86 -7.31
N SER A 68 5.69 8.74 -6.43
CA SER A 68 7.10 9.11 -6.26
C SER A 68 7.58 8.75 -4.85
N PRO A 69 8.70 8.02 -4.69
CA PRO A 69 9.42 7.29 -5.74
C PRO A 69 8.57 6.16 -6.33
N THR A 70 8.70 5.89 -7.63
CA THR A 70 7.91 4.88 -8.36
C THR A 70 8.15 3.47 -7.81
N GLU A 71 9.38 3.21 -7.38
CA GLU A 71 9.86 1.93 -6.87
C GLU A 71 9.19 1.53 -5.54
N ILE A 72 8.74 2.51 -4.75
CA ILE A 72 8.19 2.23 -3.42
C ILE A 72 6.87 1.47 -3.51
N TRP A 73 6.05 1.75 -4.52
CA TRP A 73 4.75 1.12 -4.70
C TRP A 73 4.85 -0.30 -5.20
N ALA A 74 5.93 -0.61 -5.92
CA ALA A 74 6.28 -1.94 -6.38
C ALA A 74 7.09 -2.74 -5.33
N THR A 75 7.44 -2.13 -4.20
CA THR A 75 8.16 -2.81 -3.10
C THR A 75 7.28 -3.90 -2.50
N ILE A 76 7.88 -5.09 -2.30
CA ILE A 76 7.21 -6.28 -1.81
C ILE A 76 7.34 -6.36 -0.30
N SER A 77 6.20 -6.48 0.39
CA SER A 77 6.16 -6.82 1.81
C SER A 77 6.65 -8.25 2.01
N THR A 78 7.92 -8.40 2.40
CA THR A 78 8.50 -9.73 2.59
C THR A 78 7.92 -10.47 3.80
N PRO A 79 7.54 -9.83 4.93
CA PRO A 79 6.88 -10.53 6.02
C PRO A 79 5.53 -11.09 5.59
N LEU A 80 4.69 -10.31 4.89
CA LEU A 80 3.38 -10.78 4.43
C LEU A 80 3.50 -11.87 3.36
N LEU A 81 4.49 -11.75 2.45
CA LEU A 81 4.79 -12.81 1.48
C LEU A 81 5.16 -14.12 2.18
N VAL A 82 6.07 -14.10 3.15
CA VAL A 82 6.48 -15.31 3.88
C VAL A 82 5.30 -15.95 4.60
N GLN A 83 4.46 -15.17 5.27
CA GLN A 83 3.26 -15.70 5.93
C GLN A 83 2.31 -16.38 4.94
N TYR A 84 2.11 -15.78 3.76
CA TYR A 84 1.31 -16.38 2.72
C TYR A 84 1.91 -17.71 2.24
N LEU A 85 3.22 -17.75 2.01
CA LEU A 85 3.91 -18.97 1.57
C LEU A 85 3.81 -20.08 2.62
N ASP A 86 4.03 -19.75 3.90
CA ASP A 86 3.86 -20.70 5.01
C ASP A 86 2.43 -21.27 5.04
N ALA A 87 1.42 -20.39 4.95
CA ALA A 87 0.01 -20.77 4.99
C ALA A 87 -0.45 -21.59 3.77
N ASN A 88 0.24 -21.47 2.63
CA ASN A 88 -0.07 -22.19 1.40
C ASN A 88 0.89 -23.37 1.14
N SER A 89 1.58 -23.86 2.17
CA SER A 89 2.50 -25.01 2.09
C SER A 89 3.73 -24.81 1.19
N HIS A 90 4.07 -23.59 0.83
CA HIS A 90 5.30 -23.23 0.10
C HIS A 90 6.47 -23.00 1.07
N LYS A 91 6.72 -24.00 1.94
CA LYS A 91 7.64 -23.87 3.08
C LYS A 91 9.10 -23.68 2.66
N VAL A 92 9.49 -24.22 1.50
CA VAL A 92 10.86 -24.09 0.97
C VAL A 92 11.10 -22.64 0.55
N GLU A 93 10.19 -22.06 -0.23
CA GLU A 93 10.20 -20.67 -0.67
C GLU A 93 10.17 -19.71 0.53
N ALA A 94 9.28 -19.97 1.50
CA ALA A 94 9.18 -19.19 2.72
C ALA A 94 10.52 -19.17 3.48
N ALA A 95 11.17 -20.34 3.63
CA ALA A 95 12.47 -20.45 4.29
C ALA A 95 13.59 -19.73 3.53
N LEU A 96 13.59 -19.79 2.19
CA LEU A 96 14.55 -19.10 1.34
C LEU A 96 14.44 -17.57 1.51
N VAL A 97 13.24 -17.01 1.37
CA VAL A 97 12.98 -15.57 1.52
C VAL A 97 13.31 -15.11 2.94
N ARG A 98 12.89 -15.89 3.96
CA ARG A 98 13.17 -15.58 5.37
C ARG A 98 14.67 -15.52 5.66
N LYS A 99 15.44 -16.50 5.17
CA LYS A 99 16.89 -16.57 5.36
C LYS A 99 17.61 -15.45 4.60
N ALA A 100 17.25 -15.21 3.34
CA ALA A 100 17.93 -14.23 2.49
C ALA A 100 17.77 -12.80 3.01
N PHE A 101 16.60 -12.45 3.57
CA PHE A 101 16.31 -11.10 4.05
C PHE A 101 16.36 -10.96 5.57
N GLY A 102 16.87 -11.98 6.28
CA GLY A 102 17.09 -11.91 7.73
C GLY A 102 15.82 -11.68 8.54
N LEU A 103 14.67 -12.20 8.09
CA LEU A 103 13.38 -11.97 8.71
C LEU A 103 13.31 -12.65 10.09
N PRO A 104 13.14 -11.88 11.19
CA PRO A 104 13.09 -12.46 12.52
C PRO A 104 11.77 -13.21 12.72
N THR A 105 11.87 -14.40 13.31
CA THR A 105 10.70 -15.19 13.77
C THR A 105 10.17 -14.71 15.13
N SER A 106 10.91 -13.87 15.83
CA SER A 106 10.55 -13.29 17.12
C SER A 106 9.70 -12.01 16.99
N ALA A 107 9.08 -11.59 18.10
CA ALA A 107 8.23 -10.38 18.22
C ALA A 107 9.00 -9.04 18.15
N ARG A 108 9.91 -8.88 17.19
CA ARG A 108 10.65 -7.62 16.97
C ARG A 108 9.80 -6.65 16.15
N ILE A 109 9.81 -5.35 16.47
CA ILE A 109 9.23 -4.31 15.58
C ILE A 109 10.06 -4.22 14.30
N LEU A 110 9.40 -4.21 13.14
CA LEU A 110 10.05 -4.11 11.83
C LEU A 110 9.53 -2.87 11.10
N THR A 111 10.40 -2.20 10.35
CA THR A 111 10.01 -1.16 9.39
C THR A 111 10.13 -1.69 7.97
N GLY A 112 9.40 -1.08 7.03
CA GLY A 112 9.50 -1.46 5.63
C GLY A 112 10.93 -1.40 5.08
N ALA A 113 11.69 -0.37 5.47
CA ALA A 113 13.08 -0.21 5.03
C ALA A 113 14.01 -1.35 5.47
N ASP A 114 13.72 -1.97 6.62
CA ASP A 114 14.55 -3.06 7.17
C ASP A 114 14.38 -4.35 6.37
N VAL A 115 13.14 -4.68 6.01
CA VAL A 115 12.76 -6.04 5.60
C VAL A 115 12.21 -6.14 4.20
N ASP A 116 11.63 -5.08 3.66
CA ASP A 116 10.97 -5.13 2.36
C ASP A 116 11.97 -4.94 1.23
N LYS A 117 11.64 -5.53 0.08
CA LYS A 117 12.57 -5.68 -1.05
C LYS A 117 11.90 -5.39 -2.37
N SER A 118 12.72 -5.09 -3.36
CA SER A 118 12.22 -4.96 -4.73
C SER A 118 11.73 -6.31 -5.24
N MET A 119 10.80 -6.29 -6.20
CA MET A 119 10.36 -7.53 -6.85
C MET A 119 11.54 -8.29 -7.48
N ALA A 120 12.53 -7.59 -8.03
CA ALA A 120 13.72 -8.20 -8.63
C ALA A 120 14.52 -9.00 -7.60
N ASP A 121 14.77 -8.43 -6.41
CA ASP A 121 15.50 -9.12 -5.34
C ASP A 121 14.77 -10.41 -4.91
N VAL A 122 13.45 -10.35 -4.76
CA VAL A 122 12.65 -11.53 -4.37
C VAL A 122 12.69 -12.60 -5.47
N THR A 123 12.55 -12.21 -6.74
CA THR A 123 12.64 -13.13 -7.88
C THR A 123 14.01 -13.80 -7.97
N THR A 124 15.11 -13.09 -7.67
CA THR A 124 16.45 -13.68 -7.66
C THR A 124 16.59 -14.77 -6.60
N ILE A 125 16.02 -14.57 -5.41
CA ILE A 125 16.07 -15.56 -4.33
C ILE A 125 15.10 -16.72 -4.57
N CYS A 126 13.94 -16.44 -5.15
CA CYS A 126 12.86 -17.41 -5.31
C CYS A 126 12.25 -17.36 -6.72
N PRO A 127 12.95 -17.90 -7.75
CA PRO A 127 12.50 -17.82 -9.14
C PRO A 127 11.20 -18.58 -9.44
N SER A 128 10.79 -19.49 -8.56
CA SER A 128 9.54 -20.25 -8.69
C SER A 128 8.29 -19.39 -8.51
N LEU A 129 8.40 -18.22 -7.86
CA LEU A 129 7.28 -17.30 -7.64
C LEU A 129 7.06 -16.46 -8.90
N ASN A 130 5.83 -16.51 -9.42
CA ASN A 130 5.50 -15.70 -10.58
C ASN A 130 5.26 -14.22 -10.21
N ALA A 131 5.41 -13.34 -11.19
CA ALA A 131 5.26 -11.90 -10.98
C ALA A 131 3.89 -11.52 -10.41
N LYS A 132 2.80 -12.18 -10.83
CA LYS A 132 1.45 -11.90 -10.36
C LYS A 132 1.30 -12.18 -8.86
N GLU A 133 1.87 -13.28 -8.38
CA GLU A 133 1.90 -13.62 -6.95
C GLU A 133 2.70 -12.60 -6.15
N LEU A 134 3.90 -12.23 -6.61
CA LEU A 134 4.72 -11.22 -5.92
C LEU A 134 3.99 -9.87 -5.85
N ARG A 135 3.43 -9.41 -6.97
CA ARG A 135 2.75 -8.12 -7.06
C ARG A 135 1.52 -8.02 -6.15
N ARG A 136 0.94 -9.14 -5.71
CA ARG A 136 -0.11 -9.17 -4.68
C ARG A 136 0.38 -8.61 -3.33
N PHE A 137 1.64 -8.81 -3.00
CA PHE A 137 2.28 -8.35 -1.76
C PHE A 137 3.02 -7.02 -1.93
N SER A 138 2.83 -6.34 -3.06
CA SER A 138 3.34 -4.99 -3.21
C SER A 138 2.57 -3.99 -2.34
N TYR A 139 3.22 -2.91 -1.92
CA TYR A 139 2.57 -1.86 -1.14
C TYR A 139 1.30 -1.30 -1.81
N ALA A 140 1.30 -1.10 -3.13
CA ALA A 140 0.11 -0.63 -3.83
C ALA A 140 -1.04 -1.64 -3.76
N SER A 141 -0.76 -2.93 -3.93
CA SER A 141 -1.77 -3.99 -3.81
C SER A 141 -2.31 -4.13 -2.39
N LEU A 142 -1.42 -4.08 -1.39
CA LEU A 142 -1.78 -4.21 0.03
C LEU A 142 -2.59 -3.01 0.52
N LEU A 143 -2.21 -1.78 0.12
CA LEU A 143 -2.98 -0.58 0.42
C LEU A 143 -4.40 -0.67 -0.17
N TYR A 144 -4.55 -1.21 -1.38
CA TYR A 144 -5.89 -1.41 -1.94
C TYR A 144 -6.67 -2.50 -1.20
N GLN A 145 -6.07 -3.67 -1.01
CA GLN A 145 -6.73 -4.86 -0.50
C GLN A 145 -7.08 -4.74 0.98
N ASP A 146 -6.07 -4.48 1.81
CA ASP A 146 -6.16 -4.64 3.27
C ASP A 146 -6.40 -3.33 4.00
N VAL A 147 -6.41 -2.20 3.29
CA VAL A 147 -6.71 -0.89 3.87
C VAL A 147 -7.93 -0.28 3.18
N ARG A 148 -7.80 0.15 1.93
CA ARG A 148 -8.89 0.83 1.20
C ARG A 148 -10.15 -0.01 1.14
N SER A 149 -10.05 -1.25 0.65
CA SER A 149 -11.21 -2.12 0.45
C SER A 149 -11.82 -2.56 1.78
N SER A 150 -11.00 -2.98 2.74
CA SER A 150 -11.47 -3.41 4.05
C SER A 150 -12.17 -2.29 4.81
N TYR A 151 -11.61 -1.08 4.86
CA TYR A 151 -12.29 0.01 5.54
C TYR A 151 -13.58 0.45 4.85
N ALA A 152 -13.65 0.38 3.51
CA ALA A 152 -14.86 0.71 2.77
C ALA A 152 -16.02 -0.27 3.01
N HIS A 153 -15.73 -1.53 3.36
CA HIS A 153 -16.74 -2.60 3.47
C HIS A 153 -16.96 -3.10 4.90
N GLU A 154 -15.93 -3.07 5.74
CA GLU A 154 -15.94 -3.65 7.09
C GLU A 154 -15.64 -2.63 8.19
N TYR A 155 -15.29 -1.39 7.83
CA TYR A 155 -14.93 -0.33 8.77
C TYR A 155 -13.74 -0.69 9.70
N ARG A 156 -12.86 -1.58 9.24
CA ARG A 156 -11.65 -2.04 9.92
C ARG A 156 -10.57 -2.41 8.90
N PRO A 157 -9.28 -2.46 9.26
CA PRO A 157 -8.27 -2.96 8.35
C PRO A 157 -8.48 -4.46 8.08
N GLY A 158 -7.99 -4.91 6.94
CA GLY A 158 -8.02 -6.31 6.53
C GLY A 158 -7.15 -7.20 7.41
N LYS A 159 -7.27 -8.51 7.21
CA LYS A 159 -6.61 -9.54 8.04
C LYS A 159 -5.09 -9.45 8.11
N ASP A 160 -4.46 -8.74 7.17
CA ASP A 160 -3.02 -8.60 7.03
C ASP A 160 -2.52 -7.18 7.32
N ALA A 161 -3.40 -6.27 7.79
CA ALA A 161 -3.08 -4.88 8.10
C ALA A 161 -3.56 -4.44 9.50
N ASP A 162 -3.04 -3.31 9.99
CA ASP A 162 -3.45 -2.74 11.27
C ASP A 162 -3.52 -1.20 11.28
N SER A 163 -4.30 -0.64 12.19
CA SER A 163 -4.47 0.80 12.42
C SER A 163 -3.37 1.42 13.29
N TRP A 164 -2.63 0.61 14.03
CA TRP A 164 -1.64 1.08 14.99
C TRP A 164 -0.23 1.08 14.40
N PRO A 165 0.49 2.21 14.41
CA PRO A 165 1.88 2.22 14.00
C PRO A 165 2.75 1.43 14.99
N ALA A 166 3.61 0.55 14.47
CA ALA A 166 4.54 -0.21 15.31
C ALA A 166 5.70 0.66 15.84
N THR A 167 5.91 1.83 15.24
CA THR A 167 6.99 2.75 15.54
C THR A 167 6.54 4.20 15.35
N MET A 168 7.13 5.11 16.13
CA MET A 168 6.94 6.56 15.97
C MET A 168 8.16 7.22 15.29
N LEU A 169 9.08 6.42 14.74
CA LEU A 169 10.21 6.93 13.97
C LEU A 169 9.71 7.77 12.79
N GLN A 170 10.31 8.93 12.63
CA GLN A 170 10.02 9.81 11.50
C GLN A 170 10.47 9.15 10.18
N ASN A 171 9.85 9.58 9.09
CA ASN A 171 10.17 9.15 7.71
C ASN A 171 9.96 7.64 7.45
N GLN A 172 9.10 6.99 8.24
CA GLN A 172 8.67 5.62 7.96
C GLN A 172 7.40 5.64 7.12
N ASN A 173 7.41 4.85 6.05
CA ASN A 173 6.26 4.67 5.16
C ASN A 173 5.38 3.53 5.66
N VAL A 174 6.02 2.44 6.06
CA VAL A 174 5.38 1.21 6.51
C VAL A 174 6.07 0.69 7.77
N SER A 175 5.28 0.14 8.69
CA SER A 175 5.77 -0.63 9.83
C SER A 175 4.95 -1.89 10.05
N TYR A 176 5.49 -2.83 10.83
CA TYR A 176 4.84 -4.12 11.10
C TYR A 176 4.65 -4.34 12.58
N ILE A 177 3.40 -4.61 12.98
CA ILE A 177 3.09 -5.07 14.33
C ILE A 177 3.01 -6.60 14.39
N ASN A 178 3.24 -7.14 15.58
CA ASN A 178 3.01 -8.55 15.87
C ASN A 178 1.63 -8.72 16.50
N ARG A 179 0.84 -9.66 16.00
CA ARG A 179 -0.41 -10.11 16.62
C ARG A 179 -0.35 -11.62 16.76
N ILE A 180 -0.63 -12.14 17.96
CA ILE A 180 -0.84 -13.57 18.13
C ILE A 180 -2.24 -13.88 17.58
N SER A 181 -2.32 -14.84 16.67
CA SER A 181 -3.60 -15.33 16.14
C SER A 181 -4.36 -16.10 17.23
N ASP A 182 -5.61 -15.73 17.49
CA ASP A 182 -6.45 -16.41 18.48
C ASP A 182 -6.71 -17.88 18.10
N GLU A 183 -6.73 -18.20 16.79
CA GLU A 183 -7.05 -19.53 16.27
C GLU A 183 -5.86 -20.49 16.30
N SER A 184 -4.66 -20.00 15.96
CA SER A 184 -3.47 -20.86 15.77
C SER A 184 -2.40 -20.68 16.83
N ALA A 185 -2.54 -19.68 17.71
CA ALA A 185 -1.48 -19.21 18.61
C ALA A 185 -0.17 -18.82 17.88
N GLU A 186 -0.20 -18.73 16.54
CA GLU A 186 0.96 -18.32 15.75
C GLU A 186 1.06 -16.80 15.71
N MET A 187 2.30 -16.32 15.76
CA MET A 187 2.58 -14.90 15.61
C MET A 187 2.42 -14.49 14.15
N ARG A 188 1.58 -13.49 13.93
CA ARG A 188 1.36 -12.85 12.64
C ARG A 188 1.89 -11.43 12.61
N ARG A 189 2.36 -11.03 11.45
CA ARG A 189 2.76 -9.69 11.06
C ARG A 189 1.60 -9.02 10.36
N LEU A 190 1.27 -7.83 10.82
CA LEU A 190 0.27 -6.96 10.19
C LEU A 190 0.96 -5.68 9.74
N ILE A 191 0.69 -5.28 8.50
CA ILE A 191 1.27 -4.07 7.90
C ILE A 191 0.49 -2.82 8.34
N HIS A 192 1.21 -1.76 8.70
CA HIS A 192 0.65 -0.44 8.94
C HIS A 192 1.22 0.55 7.93
N PHE A 193 0.37 1.32 7.28
CA PHE A 193 0.76 2.41 6.38
C PHE A 193 0.69 3.72 7.14
N HIS A 194 1.81 4.43 7.27
CA HIS A 194 1.82 5.68 8.03
C HIS A 194 0.94 6.74 7.34
N PHE A 195 -0.01 7.30 8.08
CA PHE A 195 -0.98 8.25 7.55
C PHE A 195 -0.33 9.47 6.89
N ASP A 196 0.67 10.07 7.53
CA ASP A 196 1.34 11.27 7.00
C ASP A 196 2.00 11.01 5.64
N TRP A 197 2.54 9.80 5.47
CA TRP A 197 3.07 9.36 4.18
C TRP A 197 1.95 9.25 3.13
N LEU A 198 0.83 8.59 3.45
CA LEU A 198 -0.30 8.46 2.53
C LEU A 198 -0.89 9.83 2.12
N ALA A 199 -0.98 10.78 3.05
CA ALA A 199 -1.46 12.12 2.76
C ALA A 199 -0.51 12.86 1.80
N ASN A 200 0.79 12.77 2.03
CA ASN A 200 1.81 13.34 1.13
C ASN A 200 1.76 12.72 -0.27
N VAL A 201 1.59 11.40 -0.34
CA VAL A 201 1.43 10.66 -1.60
C VAL A 201 0.22 11.15 -2.39
N ALA A 202 -0.93 11.34 -1.73
CA ALA A 202 -2.12 11.85 -2.41
C ALA A 202 -1.87 13.23 -3.03
N ILE A 203 -1.18 14.12 -2.31
CA ILE A 203 -0.81 15.45 -2.82
C ILE A 203 0.15 15.35 -4.01
N GLN A 204 1.18 14.50 -3.92
CA GLN A 204 2.13 14.28 -5.01
C GLN A 204 1.45 13.69 -6.26
N LEU A 205 0.52 12.75 -6.08
CA LEU A 205 -0.23 12.18 -7.18
C LEU A 205 -1.18 13.19 -7.82
N ALA A 206 -1.79 14.09 -7.04
CA ALA A 206 -2.58 15.18 -7.60
C ALA A 206 -1.72 16.06 -8.52
N MET A 207 -0.51 16.40 -8.08
CA MET A 207 0.47 17.14 -8.89
C MET A 207 0.88 16.37 -10.14
N ALA A 208 1.14 15.07 -10.02
CA ALA A 208 1.50 14.22 -11.15
C ALA A 208 0.35 14.13 -12.16
N VAL A 209 -0.91 14.01 -11.72
CA VAL A 209 -2.10 13.96 -12.59
C VAL A 209 -2.37 15.30 -13.29
N ASP A 210 -1.99 16.42 -12.67
CA ASP A 210 -2.08 17.75 -13.28
C ASP A 210 -0.96 18.07 -14.27
N ASP A 211 0.06 17.21 -14.39
CA ASP A 211 1.13 17.41 -15.37
C ASP A 211 0.53 17.49 -16.77
N PHE A 212 0.73 18.63 -17.44
CA PHE A 212 0.18 18.93 -18.77
C PHE A 212 0.63 17.95 -19.87
N SER A 213 1.65 17.12 -19.60
CA SER A 213 2.04 16.02 -20.48
C SER A 213 1.09 14.82 -20.45
N LEU A 214 0.17 14.75 -19.48
CA LEU A 214 -0.81 13.66 -19.36
C LEU A 214 -2.15 14.03 -19.99
N GLU A 215 -2.53 13.29 -21.03
CA GLU A 215 -3.90 13.33 -21.56
C GLU A 215 -4.87 12.60 -20.61
N LEU A 216 -6.01 13.24 -20.30
CA LEU A 216 -7.06 12.69 -19.45
C LEU A 216 -8.40 12.60 -20.21
N PRO A 217 -9.12 11.46 -20.16
CA PRO A 217 -8.72 10.20 -19.55
C PRO A 217 -7.66 9.46 -20.41
N ARG A 218 -6.83 8.65 -19.77
CA ARG A 218 -5.88 7.77 -20.45
C ARG A 218 -6.59 6.57 -21.07
N SER A 219 -6.05 6.07 -22.17
CA SER A 219 -6.40 4.73 -22.66
C SER A 219 -6.03 3.68 -21.63
N ASN A 220 -6.87 2.66 -21.45
CA ASN A 220 -6.52 1.51 -20.61
C ASN A 220 -5.26 0.83 -21.17
N PRO A 221 -4.31 0.43 -20.31
CA PRO A 221 -3.16 -0.34 -20.76
C PRO A 221 -3.63 -1.69 -21.31
N LYS A 222 -2.87 -2.26 -22.26
CA LYS A 222 -3.15 -3.60 -22.80
C LYS A 222 -3.11 -4.68 -21.72
N VAL A 223 -2.18 -4.52 -20.78
CA VAL A 223 -2.01 -5.36 -19.60
C VAL A 223 -1.78 -4.43 -18.41
N TRP A 224 -2.57 -4.60 -17.35
CA TRP A 224 -2.38 -3.86 -16.11
C TRP A 224 -1.17 -4.39 -15.36
N TRP A 225 -0.53 -3.54 -14.56
CA TRP A 225 0.59 -3.95 -13.72
C TRP A 225 0.17 -5.06 -12.75
N ILE A 226 -1.04 -5.06 -12.21
CA ILE A 226 -1.47 -6.17 -11.33
C ILE A 226 -1.53 -7.54 -12.03
N ASP A 227 -1.60 -7.54 -13.37
CA ASP A 227 -1.77 -8.72 -14.20
C ASP A 227 -0.47 -9.15 -14.92
N GLY A 228 0.67 -8.50 -14.63
CA GLY A 228 1.97 -8.85 -15.22
C GLY A 228 2.49 -7.86 -16.28
N GLY A 229 1.81 -6.72 -16.48
CA GLY A 229 2.24 -5.66 -17.40
C GLY A 229 3.38 -4.78 -16.92
#